data_AF-A0A2V9MSU2-F1
#
_entry.id   AF-A0A2V9MSU2-F1
#
_cell.length_a   1.000
_cell.length_b   1.000
_cell.length_c   1.000
_cell.angle_alpha   90.00
_cell.angle_beta   90.00
_cell.angle_gamma   90.00
#
_symmetry.space_group_name_H-M   'P 1'
#
loop_
_entity.id
_entity.type
_entity.pdbx_description
1 polymer ?
#
loop_
_entity_poly.entity_id
_entity_poly.type
_entity_poly.pdbx_seq_one_letter_code
_entity_poly.pdbx_strand_id
1 'polypeptide(L)'
;MTTTPYSKTPLPYVALHKVSYLCRLVALGIELAAICGMDLSPVFAEDIFNTHKVVLDNQNKIIPWSVPVEKAYDHFLRLRWNFIKTKVPNCPGPAPRSSFPQYYFYCAFRDKNGTLEPDTWMNDVGEKIPNWFESARLYYAYTGDVSVMTIVKNLVDYTMAHGTSPSTFAWADFPYTTTNAGDMEFRGFTNHKKLVLHEIQVDHAGDIGLTYYRMYLYTGNTKYLTAAIHVANTLASKARVGNASQSVWPYRVVMDSGKITAEYGANWIGSYVLLDSLIKANLGHVKAYREARSRARDFILHYPMKTGYWTDGHTDTDVNSNTYKSNMSASNTTLYLLDHPEFDPDWMIHVPKLIKWTQENFVFRCAPGEPATQWGANIVGEQDGFLVKMDYQTARYAAECARWYAVSGDEAYKEKAYRSLNWVTYCNNSAGQAFESPVSKDVSNWWSDCYGEGPRMFYPAFAAVPEWAPPRENHILYSEGVLKNVSYAEGEIQYTPTDEAGTEYLRLAFAPSCITLKGIKLSLRSDLKAEGYTLRNLGSGDYAVKIRRMRAGEVAIR
;
A
#
# COMPACT_ATOMS: atom_id res chain seq x y z
N MET A 1 -4.81 62.23 -23.20
CA MET A 1 -5.16 61.98 -24.63
C MET A 1 -4.01 61.25 -25.29
N THR A 2 -4.33 60.33 -26.20
CA THR A 2 -3.44 59.42 -26.97
C THR A 2 -2.86 58.26 -26.12
N THR A 3 -2.97 56.97 -26.45
CA THR A 3 -3.23 56.24 -27.72
C THR A 3 -3.82 54.82 -27.48
N THR A 4 -4.81 54.44 -28.30
CA THR A 4 -5.25 53.07 -28.73
C THR A 4 -4.56 52.72 -30.08
N PRO A 5 -4.83 51.64 -30.90
CA PRO A 5 -5.86 50.55 -30.90
C PRO A 5 -5.33 49.11 -31.23
N TYR A 6 -6.04 47.99 -30.98
CA TYR A 6 -6.99 47.17 -31.83
C TYR A 6 -6.47 46.80 -33.25
N SER A 7 -6.74 45.65 -33.91
CA SER A 7 -7.60 44.47 -33.73
C SER A 7 -7.37 43.44 -34.86
N LYS A 8 -7.87 42.21 -34.65
CA LYS A 8 -8.01 41.07 -35.59
C LYS A 8 -9.02 41.33 -36.74
N THR A 9 -8.81 40.71 -37.92
CA THR A 9 -9.66 39.64 -38.54
C THR A 9 -9.15 39.19 -39.94
N PRO A 10 -9.40 37.93 -40.38
CA PRO A 10 -9.01 37.38 -41.71
C PRO A 10 -10.20 36.97 -42.61
N LEU A 11 -9.95 36.64 -43.90
CA LEU A 11 -10.62 35.60 -44.75
C LEU A 11 -10.10 35.59 -46.24
N PRO A 12 -10.43 34.62 -47.14
CA PRO A 12 -9.48 33.68 -47.80
C PRO A 12 -9.46 33.73 -49.36
N TYR A 13 -8.75 32.81 -50.05
CA TYR A 13 -9.18 32.13 -51.31
C TYR A 13 -8.18 31.04 -51.80
N VAL A 14 -8.68 30.07 -52.59
CA VAL A 14 -8.08 28.80 -53.07
C VAL A 14 -7.78 28.84 -54.58
N ALA A 15 -6.76 28.09 -55.06
CA ALA A 15 -6.75 27.16 -56.22
C ALA A 15 -5.47 27.19 -57.11
N LEU A 16 -4.83 26.02 -57.33
CA LEU A 16 -4.51 25.41 -58.65
C LEU A 16 -3.64 24.13 -58.54
N HIS A 17 -3.84 23.21 -59.48
CA HIS A 17 -3.38 21.80 -59.56
C HIS A 17 -2.39 21.54 -60.73
N LYS A 18 -1.69 20.37 -60.67
CA LYS A 18 -1.08 19.48 -61.73
C LYS A 18 0.46 19.33 -61.61
N VAL A 19 1.06 18.16 -61.26
CA VAL A 19 1.22 16.80 -61.91
C VAL A 19 2.25 16.76 -63.07
N SER A 20 3.37 16.02 -62.92
CA SER A 20 3.76 14.84 -63.75
C SER A 20 5.15 14.23 -63.38
N TYR A 21 5.33 12.96 -63.78
CA TYR A 21 6.37 11.96 -63.50
C TYR A 21 7.64 12.06 -64.37
N LEU A 22 8.80 11.52 -63.92
CA LEU A 22 9.57 10.48 -64.66
C LEU A 22 10.76 9.88 -63.88
N CYS A 23 10.94 8.56 -64.03
CA CYS A 23 12.00 7.69 -63.47
C CYS A 23 13.32 7.70 -64.26
N ARG A 24 14.46 7.31 -63.64
CA ARG A 24 15.38 6.24 -64.13
C ARG A 24 16.47 5.84 -63.13
N LEU A 25 16.92 4.59 -63.30
CA LEU A 25 17.65 3.64 -62.44
C LEU A 25 19.19 3.72 -62.50
N VAL A 26 19.83 2.88 -61.64
CA VAL A 26 21.12 2.13 -61.78
C VAL A 26 22.28 2.71 -60.93
N ALA A 27 23.13 2.00 -60.16
CA ALA A 27 23.19 0.66 -59.55
C ALA A 27 24.47 0.60 -58.66
N LEU A 28 24.46 -0.29 -57.66
CA LEU A 28 25.57 -1.06 -57.01
C LEU A 28 26.90 -0.39 -56.57
N GLY A 29 27.34 -0.73 -55.34
CA GLY A 29 28.75 -1.08 -55.09
C GLY A 29 29.44 -0.60 -53.80
N ILE A 30 29.20 -1.32 -52.69
CA ILE A 30 30.10 -1.75 -51.58
C ILE A 30 31.42 -0.97 -51.28
N GLU A 31 31.50 -0.50 -50.01
CA GLU A 31 32.63 -0.36 -49.06
C GLU A 31 33.95 0.34 -49.45
N LEU A 32 34.33 1.40 -48.70
CA LEU A 32 35.29 1.27 -47.59
C LEU A 32 35.39 2.54 -46.71
N ALA A 33 35.75 2.27 -45.46
CA ALA A 33 35.68 3.11 -44.27
C ALA A 33 36.51 4.40 -44.26
N ALA A 34 35.97 5.44 -43.61
CA ALA A 34 36.76 6.39 -42.84
C ALA A 34 35.95 6.89 -41.63
N ILE A 35 36.32 6.29 -40.51
CA ILE A 35 36.06 6.61 -39.11
C ILE A 35 35.97 8.12 -38.85
N CYS A 36 34.82 8.56 -38.34
CA CYS A 36 34.75 9.61 -37.33
C CYS A 36 33.75 9.12 -36.28
N GLY A 37 34.28 8.41 -35.28
CA GLY A 37 33.55 8.06 -34.07
C GLY A 37 33.14 9.33 -33.35
N MET A 38 31.88 9.72 -33.52
CA MET A 38 31.17 10.42 -32.45
C MET A 38 30.56 9.33 -31.58
N ASP A 39 31.37 8.82 -30.64
CA ASP A 39 30.85 8.27 -29.40
C ASP A 39 30.08 9.40 -28.71
N LEU A 40 28.81 9.54 -29.05
CA LEU A 40 27.84 10.15 -28.16
C LEU A 40 27.60 9.14 -27.03
N SER A 41 28.59 9.03 -26.14
CA SER A 41 28.31 8.60 -24.78
C SER A 41 27.20 9.52 -24.29
N PRO A 42 26.01 9.01 -23.89
CA PRO A 42 25.03 9.89 -23.30
C PRO A 42 25.68 10.48 -22.06
N VAL A 43 25.81 11.81 -22.04
CA VAL A 43 26.18 12.56 -20.85
C VAL A 43 25.00 12.43 -19.90
N PHE A 44 24.89 11.28 -19.22
CA PHE A 44 24.02 11.14 -18.07
C PHE A 44 24.69 11.95 -16.96
N ALA A 45 24.07 13.06 -16.57
CA ALA A 45 24.42 13.70 -15.30
C ALA A 45 24.42 12.61 -14.21
N GLU A 46 25.51 12.48 -13.46
CA GLU A 46 25.65 11.51 -12.36
C GLU A 46 24.82 11.97 -11.16
N ASP A 47 23.52 12.13 -11.34
CA ASP A 47 22.61 12.46 -10.26
C ASP A 47 22.66 11.31 -9.25
N ILE A 48 23.03 11.64 -8.00
CA ILE A 48 22.92 10.74 -6.87
C ILE A 48 21.57 11.01 -6.19
N PHE A 49 20.76 9.97 -6.07
CA PHE A 49 19.48 10.01 -5.37
C PHE A 49 19.52 9.05 -4.19
N ASN A 50 19.37 9.57 -2.96
CA ASN A 50 19.36 8.79 -1.72
C ASN A 50 20.50 7.77 -1.60
N THR A 51 21.73 8.19 -1.95
CA THR A 51 22.96 7.38 -1.97
C THR A 51 23.19 6.51 -3.21
N HIS A 52 22.26 6.45 -4.16
CA HIS A 52 22.41 5.65 -5.38
C HIS A 52 22.60 6.51 -6.62
N LYS A 53 23.45 6.06 -7.54
CA LYS A 53 23.52 6.64 -8.89
C LYS A 53 22.22 6.38 -9.64
N VAL A 54 21.62 7.42 -10.19
CA VAL A 54 20.40 7.32 -10.98
C VAL A 54 20.69 6.58 -12.28
N VAL A 55 19.88 5.55 -12.55
CA VAL A 55 19.94 4.77 -13.79
C VAL A 55 18.67 5.03 -14.60
N LEU A 56 18.86 5.41 -15.86
CA LEU A 56 17.79 5.74 -16.80
C LEU A 56 17.81 4.78 -18.00
N ASP A 57 16.65 4.52 -18.58
CA ASP A 57 16.52 3.82 -19.86
C ASP A 57 16.82 4.73 -21.06
N ASN A 58 16.67 4.19 -22.28
CA ASN A 58 16.89 4.91 -23.53
C ASN A 58 15.88 6.04 -23.82
N GLN A 59 14.86 6.21 -22.97
CA GLN A 59 13.88 7.31 -23.02
C GLN A 59 14.11 8.31 -21.88
N ASN A 60 15.24 8.23 -21.18
CA ASN A 60 15.58 9.03 -20.00
C ASN A 60 14.60 8.84 -18.83
N LYS A 61 14.02 7.65 -18.68
CA LYS A 61 13.12 7.32 -17.58
C LYS A 61 13.76 6.36 -16.59
N ILE A 62 13.43 6.54 -15.32
CA ILE A 62 14.02 5.78 -14.22
C ILE A 62 13.78 4.27 -14.33
N ILE A 63 14.86 3.53 -14.10
CA ILE A 63 14.86 2.09 -13.88
C ILE A 63 15.54 1.79 -12.54
N PRO A 64 15.37 0.58 -11.96
CA PRO A 64 15.97 0.27 -10.68
C PRO A 64 17.48 0.46 -10.68
N TRP A 65 18.04 0.90 -9.55
CA TRP A 65 19.49 1.07 -9.38
C TRP A 65 20.22 -0.25 -9.14
N SER A 66 19.53 -1.26 -8.61
CA SER A 66 20.15 -2.53 -8.26
C SER A 66 20.20 -3.47 -9.45
N VAL A 67 21.31 -4.22 -9.52
CA VAL A 67 21.55 -5.25 -10.54
C VAL A 67 21.62 -6.64 -9.88
N PRO A 68 21.09 -7.69 -10.52
CA PRO A 68 20.37 -7.66 -11.80
C PRO A 68 18.95 -7.04 -11.67
N VAL A 69 18.53 -6.28 -12.69
CA VAL A 69 17.31 -5.42 -12.64
C VAL A 69 16.04 -6.24 -12.40
N GLU A 70 15.98 -7.45 -12.95
CA GLU A 70 14.88 -8.39 -12.78
C GLU A 70 14.69 -8.87 -11.32
N LYS A 71 15.66 -8.61 -10.43
CA LYS A 71 15.57 -8.93 -8.99
C LYS A 71 15.46 -7.68 -8.12
N ALA A 72 15.36 -6.49 -8.70
CA ALA A 72 15.49 -5.25 -7.95
C ALA A 72 14.38 -5.04 -6.90
N TYR A 73 13.13 -5.40 -7.21
CA TYR A 73 12.03 -5.29 -6.26
C TYR A 73 12.12 -6.31 -5.13
N ASP A 74 12.53 -7.54 -5.42
CA ASP A 74 12.86 -8.54 -4.40
C ASP A 74 13.97 -8.04 -3.47
N HIS A 75 15.05 -7.50 -4.06
CA HIS A 75 16.15 -6.91 -3.32
C HIS A 75 15.70 -5.78 -2.39
N PHE A 76 14.88 -4.84 -2.89
CA PHE A 76 14.27 -3.77 -2.10
C PHE A 76 13.49 -4.30 -0.90
N LEU A 77 12.58 -5.26 -1.11
CA LEU A 77 11.77 -5.85 -0.04
C LEU A 77 12.64 -6.55 1.02
N ARG A 78 13.67 -7.27 0.59
CA ARG A 78 14.64 -7.92 1.50
C ARG A 78 15.44 -6.90 2.30
N LEU A 79 15.89 -5.81 1.68
CA LEU A 79 16.61 -4.74 2.39
C LEU A 79 15.76 -4.15 3.51
N ARG A 80 14.49 -3.81 3.24
CA ARG A 80 13.59 -3.23 4.25
C ARG A 80 13.40 -4.17 5.45
N TRP A 81 13.12 -5.45 5.21
CA TRP A 81 12.97 -6.41 6.32
C TRP A 81 14.29 -6.74 7.02
N ASN A 82 15.41 -6.82 6.29
CA ASN A 82 16.72 -7.06 6.90
C ASN A 82 17.13 -5.90 7.82
N PHE A 83 16.78 -4.66 7.46
CA PHE A 83 17.00 -3.51 8.32
C PHE A 83 16.22 -3.64 9.63
N ILE A 84 14.92 -3.94 9.57
CA ILE A 84 14.09 -4.18 10.76
C ILE A 84 14.66 -5.30 11.66
N LYS A 85 15.12 -6.39 11.04
CA LYS A 85 15.66 -7.55 11.77
C LYS A 85 17.02 -7.31 12.43
N THR A 86 17.85 -6.42 11.87
CA THR A 86 19.28 -6.41 12.23
C THR A 86 19.89 -5.04 12.51
N LYS A 87 19.22 -3.95 12.17
CA LYS A 87 19.81 -2.60 12.20
C LYS A 87 19.06 -1.60 13.07
N VAL A 88 17.81 -1.88 13.44
CA VAL A 88 17.05 -0.98 14.31
C VAL A 88 17.69 -0.96 15.70
N PRO A 89 18.14 0.21 16.19
CA PRO A 89 18.66 0.33 17.55
C PRO A 89 17.54 0.15 18.58
N ASN A 90 17.93 -0.17 19.81
CA ASN A 90 17.01 -0.12 20.93
C ASN A 90 16.62 1.33 21.28
N CYS A 91 15.51 1.47 21.98
CA CYS A 91 15.05 2.76 22.50
C CYS A 91 16.06 3.39 23.46
N PRO A 92 16.18 4.73 23.48
CA PRO A 92 16.98 5.42 24.48
C PRO A 92 16.34 5.38 25.88
N GLY A 93 17.18 5.58 26.91
CA GLY A 93 16.76 5.64 28.32
C GLY A 93 17.03 4.35 29.09
N PRO A 94 16.53 4.23 30.33
CA PRO A 94 16.75 3.05 31.16
C PRO A 94 15.84 1.88 30.76
N ALA A 95 16.18 0.69 31.28
CA ALA A 95 15.29 -0.46 31.23
C ALA A 95 13.97 -0.17 32.01
N PRO A 96 12.84 -0.77 31.61
CA PRO A 96 12.71 -1.79 30.57
C PRO A 96 12.68 -1.23 29.14
N ARG A 97 12.46 0.07 28.94
CA ARG A 97 12.30 0.68 27.61
C ARG A 97 13.46 0.40 26.67
N SER A 98 14.71 0.53 27.14
CA SER A 98 15.91 0.30 26.31
C SER A 98 16.19 -1.16 25.96
N SER A 99 15.32 -2.09 26.38
CA SER A 99 15.35 -3.49 25.91
C SER A 99 14.49 -3.71 24.66
N PHE A 100 13.73 -2.71 24.21
CA PHE A 100 12.90 -2.78 23.02
C PHE A 100 13.51 -2.00 21.85
N PRO A 101 13.34 -2.46 20.60
CA PRO A 101 13.63 -1.67 19.40
C PRO A 101 12.85 -0.36 19.34
N GLN A 102 13.43 0.69 18.75
CA GLN A 102 12.82 2.02 18.64
C GLN A 102 11.37 2.02 18.14
N TYR A 103 11.04 1.18 17.16
CA TYR A 103 9.70 1.12 16.59
C TYR A 103 8.58 0.72 17.58
N TYR A 104 8.89 0.25 18.80
CA TYR A 104 7.87 0.01 19.83
C TYR A 104 7.26 1.31 20.36
N PHE A 105 8.08 2.36 20.50
CA PHE A 105 7.72 3.53 21.31
C PHE A 105 7.86 4.87 20.60
N TYR A 106 8.27 4.87 19.33
CA TYR A 106 8.45 6.08 18.53
C TYR A 106 7.84 5.87 17.13
N CYS A 107 7.35 6.95 16.52
CA CYS A 107 6.77 6.91 15.17
C CYS A 107 7.82 6.93 14.07
N ALA A 108 8.93 7.63 14.28
CA ALA A 108 9.94 7.85 13.25
C ALA A 108 11.37 7.86 13.82
N PHE A 109 12.33 7.96 12.92
CA PHE A 109 13.75 8.17 13.25
C PHE A 109 14.38 9.18 12.29
N ARG A 110 15.50 9.75 12.75
CA ARG A 110 16.40 10.59 11.95
C ARG A 110 17.81 10.02 12.02
N ASP A 111 18.51 10.09 10.89
CA ASP A 111 19.94 9.80 10.85
C ASP A 111 20.72 11.08 11.16
N LYS A 112 21.48 11.04 12.24
CA LYS A 112 22.38 12.11 12.64
C LYS A 112 23.80 11.57 12.66
N ASN A 113 24.51 11.79 11.55
CA ASN A 113 25.90 11.40 11.36
C ASN A 113 26.13 9.88 11.56
N GLY A 114 25.25 9.04 11.00
CA GLY A 114 25.32 7.59 11.08
C GLY A 114 24.70 6.99 12.35
N THR A 115 24.10 7.82 13.21
CA THR A 115 23.38 7.37 14.41
C THR A 115 21.89 7.58 14.19
N LEU A 116 21.10 6.52 14.35
CA LEU A 116 19.64 6.58 14.26
C LEU A 116 19.05 7.02 15.59
N GLU A 117 18.70 8.29 15.68
CA GLU A 117 18.00 8.88 16.82
C GLU A 117 16.48 8.78 16.58
N PRO A 118 15.67 8.40 17.59
CA PRO A 118 14.23 8.38 17.43
C PRO A 118 13.69 9.80 17.33
N ASP A 119 12.67 10.00 16.51
CA ASP A 119 11.87 11.22 16.52
C ASP A 119 10.97 11.24 17.76
N THR A 120 10.85 12.40 18.40
CA THR A 120 10.08 12.56 19.65
C THR A 120 8.69 13.16 19.44
N TRP A 121 8.17 13.16 18.21
CA TRP A 121 6.84 13.64 17.89
C TRP A 121 5.77 12.82 18.63
N MET A 122 5.60 11.54 18.29
CA MET A 122 4.64 10.65 18.94
C MET A 122 5.02 9.16 18.78
N ASN A 123 4.08 8.29 19.15
CA ASN A 123 4.04 6.89 18.74
C ASN A 123 2.69 6.59 18.07
N ASP A 124 2.76 6.25 16.79
CA ASP A 124 1.69 6.10 15.78
C ASP A 124 1.10 4.68 15.73
N VAL A 125 0.70 4.14 16.87
CA VAL A 125 0.29 2.73 17.02
C VAL A 125 -0.80 2.31 16.02
N GLY A 126 -1.75 3.20 15.74
CA GLY A 126 -2.88 3.03 14.84
C GLY A 126 -2.53 2.80 13.37
N GLU A 127 -1.42 3.36 12.90
CA GLU A 127 -0.92 3.16 11.53
C GLU A 127 0.12 2.06 11.48
N LYS A 128 1.02 2.03 12.47
CA LYS A 128 2.12 1.06 12.53
C LYS A 128 1.63 -0.38 12.63
N ILE A 129 0.75 -0.69 13.59
CA ILE A 129 0.35 -2.09 13.86
C ILE A 129 -0.31 -2.75 12.63
N PRO A 130 -1.35 -2.14 12.01
CA PRO A 130 -2.00 -2.76 10.86
C PRO A 130 -1.07 -2.89 9.66
N ASN A 131 -0.31 -1.84 9.35
CA ASN A 131 0.54 -1.85 8.16
C ASN A 131 1.74 -2.79 8.29
N TRP A 132 2.32 -2.90 9.48
CA TRP A 132 3.38 -3.87 9.72
C TRP A 132 2.87 -5.30 9.64
N PHE A 133 1.69 -5.58 10.16
CA PHE A 133 1.08 -6.91 10.02
C PHE A 133 0.85 -7.27 8.56
N GLU A 134 0.29 -6.35 7.77
CA GLU A 134 0.05 -6.57 6.35
C GLU A 134 1.36 -6.75 5.57
N SER A 135 2.38 -5.93 5.85
CA SER A 135 3.73 -6.10 5.27
C SER A 135 4.32 -7.46 5.62
N ALA A 136 4.23 -7.88 6.90
CA ALA A 136 4.80 -9.13 7.38
C ALA A 136 4.11 -10.36 6.80
N ARG A 137 2.76 -10.38 6.76
CA ARG A 137 2.03 -11.55 6.23
C ARG A 137 2.30 -11.76 4.74
N LEU A 138 2.44 -10.67 3.99
CA LEU A 138 2.70 -10.71 2.56
C LEU A 138 4.15 -11.13 2.30
N TYR A 139 5.11 -10.62 3.08
CA TYR A 139 6.51 -11.05 3.01
C TYR A 139 6.69 -12.51 3.43
N TYR A 140 5.99 -12.97 4.47
CA TYR A 140 5.96 -14.37 4.88
C TYR A 140 5.36 -15.27 3.79
N ALA A 141 4.23 -14.87 3.18
CA ALA A 141 3.68 -15.61 2.04
C ALA A 141 4.70 -15.68 0.88
N TYR A 142 5.35 -14.56 0.58
CA TYR A 142 6.30 -14.44 -0.52
C TYR A 142 7.62 -15.20 -0.30
N THR A 143 8.14 -15.27 0.93
CA THR A 143 9.48 -15.84 1.22
C THR A 143 9.49 -17.11 2.08
N GLY A 144 8.43 -17.38 2.83
CA GLY A 144 8.41 -18.38 3.89
C GLY A 144 9.11 -17.93 5.20
N ASP A 145 9.60 -16.69 5.30
CA ASP A 145 10.31 -16.20 6.49
C ASP A 145 9.33 -15.97 7.67
N VAL A 146 9.32 -16.91 8.63
CA VAL A 146 8.49 -16.83 9.84
C VAL A 146 8.95 -15.72 10.81
N SER A 147 10.19 -15.26 10.71
CA SER A 147 10.74 -14.29 11.69
C SER A 147 10.01 -12.96 11.64
N VAL A 148 9.54 -12.51 10.46
CA VAL A 148 8.80 -11.23 10.32
C VAL A 148 7.44 -11.30 11.01
N MET A 149 6.76 -12.44 10.94
CA MET A 149 5.50 -12.66 11.66
C MET A 149 5.71 -12.70 13.17
N THR A 150 6.85 -13.24 13.62
CA THR A 150 7.22 -13.25 15.05
C THR A 150 7.43 -11.83 15.57
N ILE A 151 8.12 -10.97 14.82
CA ILE A 151 8.35 -9.56 15.17
C ILE A 151 7.02 -8.83 15.35
N VAL A 152 6.14 -8.92 14.35
CA VAL A 152 4.85 -8.22 14.42
C VAL A 152 3.93 -8.80 15.48
N LYS A 153 3.93 -10.12 15.68
CA LYS A 153 3.18 -10.73 16.78
C LYS A 153 3.59 -10.16 18.14
N ASN A 154 4.88 -9.96 18.38
CA ASN A 154 5.35 -9.37 19.63
C ASN A 154 4.89 -7.91 19.80
N LEU A 155 4.87 -7.13 18.71
CA LEU A 155 4.30 -5.78 18.72
C LEU A 155 2.81 -5.78 19.03
N VAL A 156 2.03 -6.65 18.37
CA VAL A 156 0.59 -6.81 18.61
C VAL A 156 0.33 -7.22 20.06
N ASP A 157 1.09 -8.18 20.59
CA ASP A 157 0.98 -8.63 21.99
C ASP A 157 1.26 -7.50 22.97
N TYR A 158 2.28 -6.68 22.70
CA TYR A 158 2.60 -5.52 23.52
C TYR A 158 1.46 -4.49 23.49
N THR A 159 0.99 -4.11 22.29
CA THR A 159 -0.12 -3.16 22.13
C THR A 159 -1.39 -3.62 22.85
N MET A 160 -1.73 -4.91 22.77
CA MET A 160 -2.89 -5.45 23.49
C MET A 160 -2.74 -5.32 25.01
N ALA A 161 -1.55 -5.58 25.54
CA ALA A 161 -1.28 -5.55 26.98
C ALA A 161 -1.20 -4.12 27.55
N HIS A 162 -0.75 -3.16 26.74
CA HIS A 162 -0.43 -1.80 27.19
C HIS A 162 -1.28 -0.69 26.55
N GLY A 163 -2.20 -1.04 25.66
CA GLY A 163 -2.93 -0.08 24.82
C GLY A 163 -4.37 -0.49 24.54
N THR A 164 -5.06 -1.05 25.53
CA THR A 164 -6.51 -1.33 25.48
C THR A 164 -7.25 -0.52 26.54
N SER A 165 -8.37 0.11 26.18
CA SER A 165 -9.18 0.87 27.15
C SER A 165 -9.84 -0.05 28.20
N PRO A 166 -10.02 0.42 29.45
CA PRO A 166 -10.77 -0.31 30.46
C PRO A 166 -12.22 -0.59 30.03
N SER A 167 -12.78 -1.71 30.50
CA SER A 167 -14.16 -2.11 30.19
C SER A 167 -15.24 -1.14 30.75
N THR A 168 -14.86 -0.22 31.64
CA THR A 168 -15.75 0.81 32.20
C THR A 168 -15.84 2.07 31.33
N PHE A 169 -15.03 2.19 30.29
CA PHE A 169 -15.03 3.36 29.40
C PHE A 169 -16.28 3.36 28.50
N ALA A 170 -16.69 4.55 28.04
CA ALA A 170 -17.77 4.67 27.06
C ALA A 170 -17.45 3.97 25.72
N TRP A 171 -16.15 3.84 25.41
CA TRP A 171 -15.57 2.98 24.38
C TRP A 171 -14.71 1.90 25.04
N ALA A 172 -15.39 0.90 25.60
CA ALA A 172 -14.80 -0.22 26.32
C ALA A 172 -14.00 -1.17 25.41
N ASP A 173 -12.93 -1.74 25.96
CA ASP A 173 -12.09 -2.80 25.36
C ASP A 173 -11.62 -2.44 23.93
N PHE A 174 -11.34 -1.16 23.71
CA PHE A 174 -11.02 -0.57 22.41
C PHE A 174 -9.56 -0.13 22.39
N PRO A 175 -8.82 -0.37 21.29
CA PRO A 175 -7.38 -0.10 21.25
C PRO A 175 -7.09 1.39 21.14
N TYR A 176 -6.01 1.81 21.82
CA TYR A 176 -5.41 3.13 21.60
C TYR A 176 -4.67 3.16 20.27
N THR A 177 -4.81 4.28 19.55
CA THR A 177 -4.21 4.49 18.24
C THR A 177 -3.00 5.41 18.27
N THR A 178 -2.80 6.13 19.37
CA THR A 178 -1.64 7.01 19.56
C THR A 178 -1.13 6.98 21.00
N THR A 179 0.13 7.34 21.18
CA THR A 179 0.69 7.72 22.49
C THR A 179 1.84 8.71 22.33
N ASN A 180 2.33 9.30 23.43
CA ASN A 180 3.51 10.16 23.34
C ASN A 180 4.75 9.34 23.01
N ALA A 181 5.72 9.97 22.36
CA ALA A 181 7.01 9.37 22.08
C ALA A 181 7.69 8.86 23.37
N GLY A 182 8.08 7.60 23.37
CA GLY A 182 8.78 6.95 24.48
C GLY A 182 7.89 6.45 25.62
N ASP A 183 6.56 6.66 25.57
CA ASP A 183 5.62 6.12 26.54
C ASP A 183 5.44 4.61 26.31
N MET A 184 5.49 3.85 27.41
CA MET A 184 5.33 2.39 27.39
C MET A 184 3.87 1.95 27.59
N GLU A 185 3.01 2.88 28.06
CA GLU A 185 1.58 2.70 28.28
C GLU A 185 0.83 3.61 27.30
N PHE A 186 0.01 3.03 26.44
CA PHE A 186 -0.60 3.78 25.34
C PHE A 186 -1.90 4.43 25.82
N ARG A 187 -1.91 5.76 25.91
CA ARG A 187 -3.02 6.53 26.50
C ARG A 187 -3.48 7.74 25.68
N GLY A 188 -3.11 7.80 24.41
CA GLY A 188 -3.33 8.96 23.53
C GLY A 188 -2.12 9.90 23.48
N PHE A 189 -2.06 10.73 22.44
CA PHE A 189 -0.97 11.68 22.19
C PHE A 189 -1.16 13.01 22.95
N THR A 190 -1.02 12.96 24.27
CA THR A 190 -1.35 14.07 25.18
C THR A 190 -0.38 15.26 25.14
N ASN A 191 0.83 15.07 24.61
CA ASN A 191 1.80 16.15 24.42
C ASN A 191 1.42 17.06 23.23
N HIS A 192 0.51 16.62 22.36
CA HIS A 192 -0.03 17.45 21.32
C HIS A 192 -0.99 18.50 21.90
N LYS A 193 -0.82 19.77 21.51
CA LYS A 193 -1.57 20.89 22.11
C LYS A 193 -3.08 20.85 21.87
N LYS A 194 -3.55 20.02 20.94
CA LYS A 194 -4.95 19.92 20.52
C LYS A 194 -5.59 18.55 20.80
N LEU A 195 -4.84 17.59 21.32
CA LEU A 195 -5.34 16.27 21.67
C LEU A 195 -5.34 16.10 23.19
N VAL A 196 -6.24 15.26 23.69
CA VAL A 196 -6.37 15.02 25.12
C VAL A 196 -6.11 13.55 25.49
N LEU A 197 -5.95 13.31 26.79
CA LEU A 197 -5.86 11.96 27.33
C LEU A 197 -7.08 11.13 26.89
N HIS A 198 -6.86 9.88 26.51
CA HIS A 198 -7.89 8.96 26.03
C HIS A 198 -8.51 9.28 24.67
N GLU A 199 -8.01 10.28 23.94
CA GLU A 199 -8.43 10.54 22.57
C GLU A 199 -7.80 9.57 21.58
N ILE A 200 -8.62 9.01 20.68
CA ILE A 200 -8.20 8.06 19.63
C ILE A 200 -8.86 8.39 18.29
N GLN A 201 -8.32 7.80 17.23
CA GLN A 201 -8.92 7.74 15.90
C GLN A 201 -9.68 6.42 15.73
N VAL A 202 -10.99 6.46 15.46
CA VAL A 202 -11.86 5.28 15.50
C VAL A 202 -11.62 4.35 14.32
N ASP A 203 -11.28 4.88 13.16
CA ASP A 203 -10.91 4.13 11.96
C ASP A 203 -9.67 3.26 12.17
N HIS A 204 -8.58 3.85 12.65
CA HIS A 204 -7.34 3.13 12.94
C HIS A 204 -7.51 2.09 14.05
N ALA A 205 -8.38 2.34 15.03
CA ALA A 205 -8.73 1.33 16.03
C ALA A 205 -9.49 0.15 15.38
N GLY A 206 -10.30 0.40 14.35
CA GLY A 206 -10.90 -0.62 13.50
C GLY A 206 -9.88 -1.43 12.70
N ASP A 207 -8.86 -0.77 12.13
CA ASP A 207 -7.73 -1.44 11.46
C ASP A 207 -6.93 -2.34 12.42
N ILE A 208 -6.71 -1.89 13.67
CA ILE A 208 -6.11 -2.73 14.72
C ILE A 208 -7.02 -3.93 15.03
N GLY A 209 -8.34 -3.74 15.11
CA GLY A 209 -9.29 -4.85 15.29
C GLY A 209 -9.22 -5.89 14.17
N LEU A 210 -9.11 -5.44 12.91
CA LEU A 210 -8.87 -6.33 11.77
C LEU A 210 -7.55 -7.10 11.92
N THR A 211 -6.51 -6.41 12.39
CA THR A 211 -5.20 -7.03 12.68
C THR A 211 -5.32 -8.10 13.75
N TYR A 212 -6.08 -7.88 14.81
CA TYR A 212 -6.36 -8.90 15.82
C TYR A 212 -7.07 -10.12 15.21
N TYR A 213 -8.08 -9.91 14.37
CA TYR A 213 -8.76 -11.02 13.71
C TYR A 213 -7.81 -11.80 12.79
N ARG A 214 -7.01 -11.12 11.97
CA ARG A 214 -6.04 -11.76 11.08
C ARG A 214 -4.90 -12.44 11.85
N MET A 215 -4.49 -11.91 13.00
CA MET A 215 -3.55 -12.58 13.91
C MET A 215 -4.15 -13.85 14.52
N TYR A 216 -5.45 -13.86 14.84
CA TYR A 216 -6.16 -15.09 15.21
C TYR A 216 -6.13 -16.10 14.07
N LEU A 217 -6.43 -15.69 12.83
CA LEU A 217 -6.37 -16.58 11.68
C LEU A 217 -4.97 -17.21 11.52
N TYR A 218 -3.91 -16.41 11.66
CA TYR A 218 -2.53 -16.89 11.58
C TYR A 218 -2.18 -17.85 12.72
N THR A 219 -2.41 -17.45 13.97
CA THR A 219 -1.89 -18.17 15.16
C THR A 219 -2.83 -19.25 15.70
N GLY A 220 -4.14 -19.13 15.47
CA GLY A 220 -5.17 -19.91 16.15
C GLY A 220 -5.40 -19.54 17.61
N ASN A 221 -4.71 -18.52 18.16
CA ASN A 221 -4.85 -18.13 19.57
C ASN A 221 -6.10 -17.27 19.77
N THR A 222 -7.04 -17.77 20.56
CA THR A 222 -8.35 -17.16 20.78
C THR A 222 -8.29 -15.79 21.46
N LYS A 223 -7.21 -15.43 22.15
CA LYS A 223 -7.08 -14.09 22.74
C LYS A 223 -7.21 -12.97 21.71
N TYR A 224 -6.68 -13.18 20.50
CA TYR A 224 -6.78 -12.20 19.43
C TYR A 224 -8.20 -12.13 18.85
N LEU A 225 -8.89 -13.28 18.75
CA LEU A 225 -10.29 -13.30 18.34
C LEU A 225 -11.19 -12.56 19.34
N THR A 226 -10.97 -12.79 20.64
CA THR A 226 -11.68 -12.09 21.70
C THR A 226 -11.50 -10.58 21.56
N ALA A 227 -10.26 -10.10 21.40
CA ALA A 227 -9.98 -8.68 21.19
C ALA A 227 -10.64 -8.12 19.92
N ALA A 228 -10.59 -8.85 18.79
CA ALA A 228 -11.26 -8.45 17.56
C ALA A 228 -12.78 -8.32 17.72
N ILE A 229 -13.41 -9.26 18.45
CA ILE A 229 -14.85 -9.23 18.75
C ILE A 229 -15.19 -8.04 19.65
N HIS A 230 -14.35 -7.69 20.63
CA HIS A 230 -14.55 -6.50 21.45
C HIS A 230 -14.55 -5.23 20.59
N VAL A 231 -13.58 -5.06 19.70
CA VAL A 231 -13.53 -3.94 18.75
C VAL A 231 -14.79 -3.91 17.87
N ALA A 232 -15.17 -5.05 17.28
CA ALA A 232 -16.34 -5.16 16.43
C ALA A 232 -17.66 -4.86 17.17
N ASN A 233 -17.79 -5.29 18.44
CA ASN A 233 -18.94 -5.00 19.29
C ASN A 233 -19.05 -3.49 19.56
N THR A 234 -17.93 -2.85 19.93
CA THR A 234 -17.88 -1.41 20.16
C THR A 234 -18.24 -0.65 18.89
N LEU A 235 -17.61 -0.95 17.75
CA LEU A 235 -17.97 -0.36 16.45
C LEU A 235 -19.46 -0.54 16.13
N ALA A 236 -19.99 -1.76 16.22
CA ALA A 236 -21.38 -2.02 15.88
C ALA A 236 -22.37 -1.24 16.77
N SER A 237 -22.07 -1.10 18.06
CA SER A 237 -22.91 -0.34 19.01
C SER A 237 -22.90 1.17 18.77
N LYS A 238 -21.82 1.71 18.18
CA LYS A 238 -21.62 3.14 17.94
C LYS A 238 -21.91 3.56 16.49
N ALA A 239 -22.19 2.61 15.60
CA ALA A 239 -22.46 2.89 14.20
C ALA A 239 -23.77 3.68 14.05
N ARG A 240 -23.72 4.83 13.39
CA ARG A 240 -24.87 5.67 13.04
C ARG A 240 -25.07 5.72 11.52
N VAL A 241 -26.19 6.28 11.08
CA VAL A 241 -26.36 6.63 9.66
C VAL A 241 -25.52 7.89 9.40
N GLY A 242 -24.52 7.77 8.53
CA GLY A 242 -23.67 8.88 8.16
C GLY A 242 -24.35 9.90 7.24
N ASN A 243 -23.86 11.12 7.24
CA ASN A 243 -24.26 12.22 6.36
C ASN A 243 -23.03 13.02 5.87
N ALA A 244 -23.25 14.10 5.13
CA ALA A 244 -22.18 14.91 4.53
C ALA A 244 -21.21 15.54 5.55
N SER A 245 -21.59 15.63 6.83
CA SER A 245 -20.80 16.24 7.90
C SER A 245 -20.50 15.29 9.07
N GLN A 246 -21.04 14.07 9.05
CA GLN A 246 -20.93 13.10 10.13
C GLN A 246 -20.73 11.72 9.54
N SER A 247 -19.61 11.06 9.80
CA SER A 247 -19.37 9.70 9.30
C SER A 247 -20.15 8.63 10.06
N VAL A 248 -20.17 7.41 9.53
CA VAL A 248 -20.81 6.23 10.16
C VAL A 248 -20.35 6.02 11.61
N TRP A 249 -19.12 6.37 11.91
CA TRP A 249 -18.59 6.55 13.26
C TRP A 249 -18.01 7.96 13.37
N PRO A 250 -17.97 8.58 14.56
CA PRO A 250 -17.11 9.75 14.75
C PRO A 250 -15.67 9.38 14.39
N TYR A 251 -14.95 10.31 13.77
CA TYR A 251 -13.55 10.09 13.45
C TYR A 251 -12.71 10.00 14.73
N ARG A 252 -12.91 10.93 15.69
CA ARG A 252 -12.19 10.95 16.97
C ARG A 252 -13.11 11.03 18.15
N VAL A 253 -12.72 10.33 19.20
CA VAL A 253 -13.44 10.27 20.47
C VAL A 253 -12.48 10.22 21.64
N VAL A 254 -12.89 10.82 22.75
CA VAL A 254 -12.28 10.58 24.07
C VAL A 254 -12.97 9.36 24.67
N MET A 255 -12.23 8.25 24.79
CA MET A 255 -12.84 6.93 25.04
C MET A 255 -13.54 6.80 26.39
N ASP A 256 -13.05 7.46 27.43
CA ASP A 256 -13.59 7.36 28.80
C ASP A 256 -15.01 7.92 28.90
N SER A 257 -15.22 9.11 28.35
CA SER A 257 -16.45 9.90 28.38
C SER A 257 -17.33 9.69 27.15
N GLY A 258 -16.74 9.21 26.05
CA GLY A 258 -17.40 9.09 24.75
C GLY A 258 -17.57 10.44 24.04
N LYS A 259 -16.93 11.50 24.53
CA LYS A 259 -16.95 12.82 23.90
C LYS A 259 -16.39 12.74 22.49
N ILE A 260 -17.17 13.15 21.50
CA ILE A 260 -16.73 13.25 20.11
C ILE A 260 -15.90 14.54 19.96
N THR A 261 -14.69 14.41 19.41
CA THR A 261 -13.81 15.54 19.08
C THR A 261 -13.71 15.75 17.57
N ALA A 262 -14.07 14.75 16.77
CA ALA A 262 -14.20 14.86 15.33
C ALA A 262 -15.36 14.02 14.80
N GLU A 263 -16.27 14.66 14.07
CA GLU A 263 -17.49 14.02 13.58
C GLU A 263 -17.32 13.25 12.26
N TYR A 264 -16.33 13.62 11.45
CA TYR A 264 -16.18 13.13 10.07
C TYR A 264 -14.77 12.58 9.80
N GLY A 265 -14.72 11.37 9.26
CA GLY A 265 -13.56 10.72 8.65
C GLY A 265 -14.02 9.84 7.49
N ALA A 266 -13.09 9.36 6.65
CA ALA A 266 -13.39 8.54 5.48
C ALA A 266 -12.62 7.21 5.39
N ASN A 267 -11.67 6.93 6.28
CA ASN A 267 -10.84 5.72 6.25
C ASN A 267 -11.55 4.48 6.84
N TRP A 268 -12.75 4.13 6.36
CA TRP A 268 -13.58 3.10 7.02
C TRP A 268 -13.43 1.68 6.47
N ILE A 269 -12.52 1.44 5.52
CA ILE A 269 -12.34 0.12 4.89
C ILE A 269 -11.86 -0.92 5.91
N GLY A 270 -10.95 -0.56 6.83
CA GLY A 270 -10.52 -1.44 7.92
C GLY A 270 -11.66 -1.97 8.77
N SER A 271 -12.45 -1.04 9.33
CA SER A 271 -13.65 -1.32 10.11
C SER A 271 -14.68 -2.13 9.30
N TYR A 272 -14.87 -1.80 8.03
CA TYR A 272 -15.76 -2.54 7.14
C TYR A 272 -15.31 -3.99 6.99
N VAL A 273 -14.03 -4.23 6.69
CA VAL A 273 -13.48 -5.56 6.48
C VAL A 273 -13.50 -6.39 7.77
N LEU A 274 -13.18 -5.81 8.93
CA LEU A 274 -13.33 -6.51 10.21
C LEU A 274 -14.75 -7.06 10.41
N LEU A 275 -15.76 -6.21 10.24
CA LEU A 275 -17.15 -6.61 10.40
C LEU A 275 -17.54 -7.65 9.35
N ASP A 276 -17.16 -7.44 8.09
CA ASP A 276 -17.46 -8.36 6.98
C ASP A 276 -16.84 -9.75 7.18
N SER A 277 -15.58 -9.81 7.61
CA SER A 277 -14.87 -11.05 7.91
C SER A 277 -15.53 -11.81 9.06
N LEU A 278 -15.92 -11.14 10.14
CA LEU A 278 -16.63 -11.77 11.27
C LEU A 278 -18.03 -12.25 10.88
N ILE A 279 -18.74 -11.52 10.01
CA ILE A 279 -20.03 -11.95 9.44
C ILE A 279 -19.86 -13.23 8.62
N LYS A 280 -18.86 -13.26 7.73
CA LYS A 280 -18.54 -14.43 6.88
C LYS A 280 -18.18 -15.65 7.72
N ALA A 281 -17.41 -15.45 8.79
CA ALA A 281 -17.04 -16.50 9.73
C ALA A 281 -18.16 -16.89 10.72
N ASN A 282 -19.30 -16.17 10.71
CA ASN A 282 -20.40 -16.34 11.67
C ASN A 282 -19.95 -16.23 13.15
N LEU A 283 -19.10 -15.25 13.44
CA LEU A 283 -18.53 -15.00 14.77
C LEU A 283 -19.08 -13.69 15.38
N GLY A 284 -19.30 -13.70 16.69
CA GLY A 284 -19.77 -12.53 17.43
C GLY A 284 -21.22 -12.12 17.14
N HIS A 285 -21.53 -10.83 17.23
CA HIS A 285 -22.88 -10.29 17.09
C HIS A 285 -23.27 -10.05 15.63
N VAL A 286 -23.32 -11.11 14.83
CA VAL A 286 -23.46 -11.07 13.36
C VAL A 286 -24.57 -10.14 12.85
N LYS A 287 -25.74 -10.10 13.52
CA LYS A 287 -26.83 -9.20 13.11
C LYS A 287 -26.42 -7.72 13.24
N ALA A 288 -25.87 -7.33 14.38
CA ALA A 288 -25.41 -5.96 14.61
C ALA A 288 -24.24 -5.59 13.67
N TYR A 289 -23.35 -6.55 13.41
CA TYR A 289 -22.23 -6.35 12.48
C TYR A 289 -22.75 -6.09 11.05
N ARG A 290 -23.76 -6.84 10.59
CA ARG A 290 -24.38 -6.62 9.25
C ARG A 290 -24.97 -5.23 9.13
N GLU A 291 -25.68 -4.75 10.16
CA GLU A 291 -26.27 -3.42 10.18
C GLU A 291 -25.18 -2.32 10.10
N ALA A 292 -24.14 -2.42 10.93
CA ALA A 292 -23.03 -1.47 10.92
C ALA A 292 -22.22 -1.50 9.60
N ARG A 293 -21.92 -2.70 9.08
CA ARG A 293 -21.23 -2.92 7.81
C ARG A 293 -22.01 -2.36 6.62
N SER A 294 -23.34 -2.47 6.61
CA SER A 294 -24.18 -1.82 5.60
C SER A 294 -24.07 -0.30 5.67
N ARG A 295 -24.22 0.28 6.86
CA ARG A 295 -24.09 1.74 7.05
C ARG A 295 -22.74 2.28 6.61
N ALA A 296 -21.66 1.55 6.89
CA ALA A 296 -20.32 1.92 6.46
C ALA A 296 -20.17 1.94 4.92
N ARG A 297 -20.63 0.87 4.25
CA ARG A 297 -20.64 0.82 2.78
C ARG A 297 -21.49 1.94 2.18
N ASP A 298 -22.70 2.13 2.70
CA ASP A 298 -23.62 3.14 2.22
C ASP A 298 -23.00 4.54 2.38
N PHE A 299 -22.37 4.82 3.52
CA PHE A 299 -21.66 6.06 3.75
C PHE A 299 -20.53 6.28 2.73
N ILE A 300 -19.63 5.30 2.54
CA ILE A 300 -18.49 5.41 1.61
C ILE A 300 -18.98 5.72 0.19
N LEU A 301 -19.98 4.98 -0.30
CA LEU A 301 -20.49 5.13 -1.67
C LEU A 301 -21.31 6.42 -1.87
N HIS A 302 -21.98 6.93 -0.84
CA HIS A 302 -22.80 8.14 -0.96
C HIS A 302 -22.03 9.43 -0.72
N TYR A 303 -20.97 9.41 0.09
CA TYR A 303 -20.27 10.63 0.52
C TYR A 303 -18.86 10.73 -0.07
N PRO A 304 -17.79 10.11 0.47
CA PRO A 304 -16.44 10.36 -0.05
C PRO A 304 -16.30 9.96 -1.53
N MET A 305 -17.01 8.92 -2.00
CA MET A 305 -16.98 8.55 -3.42
C MET A 305 -17.61 9.58 -4.36
N LYS A 306 -18.63 10.32 -3.90
CA LYS A 306 -19.32 11.33 -4.71
C LYS A 306 -18.73 12.73 -4.55
N THR A 307 -18.34 13.07 -3.33
CA THR A 307 -17.84 14.40 -2.97
C THR A 307 -16.35 14.56 -3.28
N GLY A 308 -15.59 13.46 -3.33
CA GLY A 308 -14.14 13.48 -3.46
C GLY A 308 -13.42 13.96 -2.20
N TYR A 309 -14.10 14.05 -1.07
CA TYR A 309 -13.51 14.39 0.23
C TYR A 309 -13.21 13.13 1.02
N TRP A 310 -12.04 12.56 0.71
CA TRP A 310 -11.44 11.46 1.45
C TRP A 310 -10.71 12.00 2.67
N THR A 311 -11.48 12.52 3.63
CA THR A 311 -10.92 13.11 4.85
C THR A 311 -10.24 12.05 5.68
N ASP A 312 -9.02 12.40 6.07
CA ASP A 312 -8.19 11.69 7.02
C ASP A 312 -7.53 10.39 6.51
N GLY A 313 -6.57 9.91 7.31
CA GLY A 313 -5.85 8.66 7.25
C GLY A 313 -4.62 8.67 8.17
N HIS A 314 -4.39 9.72 8.98
CA HIS A 314 -3.16 9.89 9.73
C HIS A 314 -3.41 10.31 11.18
N THR A 315 -2.66 9.70 12.08
CA THR A 315 -2.91 9.71 13.52
C THR A 315 -2.38 10.95 14.24
N ASP A 316 -1.53 11.77 13.60
CA ASP A 316 -0.93 12.97 14.17
C ASP A 316 -1.54 14.29 13.70
N THR A 317 -2.50 14.24 12.78
CA THR A 317 -3.00 15.46 12.14
C THR A 317 -4.05 16.17 12.99
N ASP A 318 -4.25 17.46 12.74
CA ASP A 318 -5.44 18.16 13.21
C ASP A 318 -6.67 17.80 12.37
N VAL A 319 -7.85 17.85 12.98
CA VAL A 319 -9.12 17.62 12.29
C VAL A 319 -9.45 18.87 11.47
N ASN A 320 -9.06 18.85 10.20
CA ASN A 320 -9.02 20.06 9.38
C ASN A 320 -10.37 20.47 8.79
N SER A 321 -11.24 19.52 8.44
CA SER A 321 -12.70 19.64 8.18
C SER A 321 -13.18 18.37 7.45
N ASN A 322 -14.49 18.25 7.20
CA ASN A 322 -15.06 17.24 6.30
C ASN A 322 -14.79 17.47 4.80
N THR A 323 -14.01 18.50 4.44
CA THR A 323 -13.57 18.78 3.06
C THR A 323 -12.07 18.59 2.88
N TYR A 324 -11.38 18.11 3.92
CA TYR A 324 -9.96 17.79 3.86
C TYR A 324 -9.75 16.55 2.99
N LYS A 325 -8.68 16.55 2.19
CA LYS A 325 -8.29 15.42 1.35
C LYS A 325 -7.02 14.78 1.88
N SER A 326 -7.06 13.48 2.06
CA SER A 326 -5.90 12.61 2.25
C SER A 326 -5.94 11.48 1.21
N ASN A 327 -4.76 11.09 0.73
CA ASN A 327 -4.67 10.04 -0.27
C ASN A 327 -4.94 8.64 0.29
N MET A 328 -4.65 8.39 1.57
CA MET A 328 -4.70 7.03 2.15
C MET A 328 -6.09 6.41 2.01
N SER A 329 -7.14 7.11 2.43
CA SER A 329 -8.52 6.61 2.42
C SER A 329 -9.02 6.27 1.01
N ALA A 330 -8.71 7.13 0.04
CA ALA A 330 -9.04 6.92 -1.38
C ALA A 330 -8.30 5.68 -1.93
N SER A 331 -7.02 5.55 -1.59
CA SER A 331 -6.16 4.44 -2.01
C SER A 331 -6.63 3.11 -1.45
N ASN A 332 -6.89 3.04 -0.14
CA ASN A 332 -7.43 1.86 0.53
C ASN A 332 -8.74 1.39 -0.12
N THR A 333 -9.64 2.34 -0.43
CA THR A 333 -10.90 2.03 -1.12
C THR A 333 -10.65 1.52 -2.54
N THR A 334 -9.72 2.14 -3.28
CA THR A 334 -9.39 1.75 -4.66
C THR A 334 -8.86 0.32 -4.73
N LEU A 335 -7.88 -0.02 -3.88
CA LEU A 335 -7.32 -1.37 -3.79
C LEU A 335 -8.36 -2.39 -3.32
N TYR A 336 -9.23 -2.00 -2.38
CA TYR A 336 -10.33 -2.86 -1.93
C TYR A 336 -11.32 -3.19 -3.06
N LEU A 337 -11.72 -2.21 -3.88
CA LEU A 337 -12.59 -2.42 -5.04
C LEU A 337 -11.99 -3.40 -6.07
N LEU A 338 -10.67 -3.41 -6.21
CA LEU A 338 -9.97 -4.30 -7.13
C LEU A 338 -9.93 -5.76 -6.66
N ASP A 339 -10.10 -6.02 -5.36
CA ASP A 339 -10.25 -7.37 -4.79
C ASP A 339 -11.74 -7.75 -4.60
N HIS A 340 -12.62 -6.75 -4.42
CA HIS A 340 -14.05 -6.89 -4.09
C HIS A 340 -14.95 -6.05 -5.00
N PRO A 341 -15.05 -6.39 -6.30
CA PRO A 341 -15.88 -5.65 -7.25
C PRO A 341 -17.38 -5.62 -6.88
N GLU A 342 -17.85 -6.58 -6.06
CA GLU A 342 -19.21 -6.61 -5.52
C GLU A 342 -19.50 -5.47 -4.53
N PHE A 343 -18.48 -4.83 -3.98
CA PHE A 343 -18.65 -3.69 -3.08
C PHE A 343 -19.30 -2.50 -3.80
N ASP A 344 -19.01 -2.30 -5.08
CA ASP A 344 -19.55 -1.22 -5.88
C ASP A 344 -19.85 -1.70 -7.30
N PRO A 345 -21.12 -1.80 -7.72
CA PRO A 345 -21.48 -2.21 -9.08
C PRO A 345 -20.82 -1.34 -10.17
N ASP A 346 -20.49 -0.09 -9.87
CA ASP A 346 -19.85 0.86 -10.79
C ASP A 346 -18.31 0.91 -10.63
N TRP A 347 -17.69 -0.09 -9.98
CA TRP A 347 -16.25 -0.09 -9.68
C TRP A 347 -15.37 0.12 -10.94
N MET A 348 -15.77 -0.42 -12.10
CA MET A 348 -15.03 -0.23 -13.36
C MET A 348 -15.02 1.23 -13.83
N ILE A 349 -15.99 2.04 -13.39
CA ILE A 349 -16.04 3.48 -13.62
C ILE A 349 -15.29 4.21 -12.50
N HIS A 350 -15.46 3.78 -11.25
CA HIS A 350 -14.93 4.50 -10.08
C HIS A 350 -13.43 4.30 -9.86
N VAL A 351 -12.87 3.11 -10.08
CA VAL A 351 -11.41 2.87 -9.92
C VAL A 351 -10.55 3.83 -10.75
N PRO A 352 -10.72 3.95 -12.08
CA PRO A 352 -9.91 4.89 -12.86
C PRO A 352 -10.16 6.36 -12.46
N LYS A 353 -11.37 6.71 -11.98
CA LYS A 353 -11.65 8.05 -11.43
C LYS A 353 -10.91 8.32 -10.13
N LEU A 354 -10.78 7.33 -9.24
CA LEU A 354 -10.02 7.46 -8.00
C LEU A 354 -8.51 7.62 -8.28
N ILE A 355 -7.97 6.83 -9.20
CA ILE A 355 -6.56 6.99 -9.63
C ILE A 355 -6.33 8.40 -10.19
N LYS A 356 -7.25 8.89 -11.04
CA LYS A 356 -7.21 10.27 -11.57
C LYS A 356 -7.32 11.31 -10.45
N TRP A 357 -8.18 11.08 -9.47
CA TRP A 357 -8.34 11.95 -8.31
C TRP A 357 -7.04 12.05 -7.50
N THR A 358 -6.32 10.95 -7.27
CA THR A 358 -4.99 10.96 -6.64
C THR A 358 -3.99 11.77 -7.47
N GLN A 359 -4.00 11.60 -8.80
CA GLN A 359 -3.13 12.39 -9.67
C GLN A 359 -3.38 13.90 -9.56
N GLU A 360 -4.65 14.31 -9.63
CA GLU A 360 -5.04 15.72 -9.57
C GLU A 360 -4.73 16.35 -8.20
N ASN A 361 -4.96 15.63 -7.11
CA ASN A 361 -4.86 16.19 -5.77
C ASN A 361 -3.48 16.02 -5.12
N PHE A 362 -2.67 15.04 -5.55
CA PHE A 362 -1.43 14.68 -4.85
C PHE A 362 -0.23 14.40 -5.75
N VAL A 363 -0.41 14.18 -7.06
CA VAL A 363 0.71 14.16 -8.01
C VAL A 363 0.97 15.56 -8.55
N PHE A 364 -0.02 16.17 -9.20
CA PHE A 364 0.15 17.45 -9.88
C PHE A 364 0.12 18.66 -8.94
N ARG A 365 -0.52 18.51 -7.79
CA ARG A 365 -0.40 19.46 -6.68
C ARG A 365 0.83 19.09 -5.84
N CYS A 366 1.76 20.02 -5.71
CA CYS A 366 3.07 19.80 -5.08
C CYS A 366 3.33 20.80 -3.97
N ALA A 367 4.12 20.40 -2.97
CA ALA A 367 4.71 21.36 -2.05
C ALA A 367 5.73 22.28 -2.77
N PRO A 368 6.02 23.48 -2.25
CA PRO A 368 6.97 24.39 -2.87
C PRO A 368 8.34 23.74 -3.09
N GLY A 369 8.82 23.75 -4.34
CA GLY A 369 10.13 23.21 -4.70
C GLY A 369 10.16 21.70 -4.99
N GLU A 370 9.05 20.99 -4.82
CA GLU A 370 8.96 19.56 -5.15
C GLU A 370 8.38 19.34 -6.55
N PRO A 371 8.91 18.37 -7.32
CA PRO A 371 8.38 18.09 -8.65
C PRO A 371 7.13 17.20 -8.60
N ALA A 372 6.24 17.34 -9.59
CA ALA A 372 5.12 16.40 -9.77
C ALA A 372 5.59 15.05 -10.28
N THR A 373 6.59 15.08 -11.16
CA THR A 373 7.20 13.90 -11.78
C THR A 373 8.71 13.99 -11.75
N GLN A 374 9.37 12.84 -11.61
CA GLN A 374 10.83 12.78 -11.61
C GLN A 374 11.28 11.58 -12.46
N TRP A 375 12.08 11.84 -13.50
CA TRP A 375 12.55 10.83 -14.44
C TRP A 375 11.42 9.89 -14.96
N GLY A 376 10.25 10.46 -15.25
CA GLY A 376 9.08 9.72 -15.74
C GLY A 376 8.22 9.03 -14.67
N ALA A 377 8.63 9.03 -13.39
CA ALA A 377 7.79 8.58 -12.28
C ALA A 377 6.79 9.66 -11.87
N ASN A 378 5.55 9.27 -11.56
CA ASN A 378 4.60 10.14 -10.87
C ASN A 378 4.84 9.97 -9.37
N ILE A 379 5.21 11.05 -8.68
CA ILE A 379 5.49 11.01 -7.24
C ILE A 379 4.37 11.70 -6.48
N VAL A 380 3.96 11.08 -5.38
CA VAL A 380 2.66 11.34 -4.75
C VAL A 380 2.87 11.98 -3.39
N GLY A 381 2.14 13.07 -3.13
CA GLY A 381 2.05 13.70 -1.82
C GLY A 381 0.98 13.07 -0.92
N GLU A 382 0.93 13.45 0.34
CA GLU A 382 0.11 12.76 1.33
C GLU A 382 -1.30 13.35 1.49
N GLN A 383 -1.40 14.65 1.81
CA GLN A 383 -2.66 15.28 2.23
C GLN A 383 -2.67 16.80 2.08
N ASP A 384 -3.85 17.43 2.15
CA ASP A 384 -4.06 18.87 1.95
C ASP A 384 -3.11 19.76 2.80
N GLY A 385 -2.82 19.33 4.03
CA GLY A 385 -1.96 20.06 4.98
C GLY A 385 -0.47 19.66 4.91
N PHE A 386 -0.14 18.60 4.18
CA PHE A 386 1.21 18.06 4.07
C PHE A 386 1.40 17.40 2.70
N LEU A 387 1.78 18.21 1.70
CA LEU A 387 1.88 17.79 0.30
C LEU A 387 3.26 17.25 -0.11
N VAL A 388 4.10 16.98 0.90
CA VAL A 388 5.43 16.41 0.76
C VAL A 388 5.36 15.09 -0.01
N LYS A 389 6.22 14.90 -1.02
CA LYS A 389 6.29 13.65 -1.79
C LYS A 389 6.86 12.50 -0.98
N MET A 390 6.13 11.39 -0.91
CA MET A 390 6.45 10.24 -0.06
C MET A 390 6.64 8.95 -0.86
N ASP A 391 7.53 8.07 -0.39
CA ASP A 391 7.76 6.74 -0.95
C ASP A 391 6.51 5.85 -0.87
N TYR A 392 5.86 5.79 0.29
CA TYR A 392 4.72 4.93 0.51
C TYR A 392 3.47 5.38 -0.26
N GLN A 393 3.21 6.69 -0.37
CA GLN A 393 2.11 7.23 -1.20
C GLN A 393 2.36 6.96 -2.68
N THR A 394 3.62 7.06 -3.12
CA THR A 394 4.03 6.72 -4.48
C THR A 394 3.86 5.23 -4.76
N ALA A 395 4.18 4.37 -3.80
CA ALA A 395 3.99 2.92 -3.89
C ALA A 395 2.50 2.54 -3.95
N ARG A 396 1.63 3.21 -3.17
CA ARG A 396 0.16 3.05 -3.19
C ARG A 396 -0.42 3.33 -4.57
N TYR A 397 -0.11 4.48 -5.13
CA TYR A 397 -0.51 4.86 -6.49
C TYR A 397 -0.03 3.86 -7.54
N ALA A 398 1.20 3.36 -7.40
CA ALA A 398 1.75 2.40 -8.33
C ALA A 398 1.03 1.05 -8.26
N ALA A 399 0.66 0.59 -7.06
CA ALA A 399 -0.13 -0.62 -6.86
C ALA A 399 -1.51 -0.50 -7.51
N GLU A 400 -2.21 0.62 -7.33
CA GLU A 400 -3.50 0.88 -7.97
C GLU A 400 -3.38 0.86 -9.50
N CYS A 401 -2.37 1.54 -10.05
CA CYS A 401 -2.11 1.56 -11.49
C CYS A 401 -1.81 0.15 -12.03
N ALA A 402 -0.95 -0.62 -11.36
CA ALA A 402 -0.63 -1.98 -11.77
C ALA A 402 -1.87 -2.88 -11.75
N ARG A 403 -2.65 -2.85 -10.66
CA ARG A 403 -3.89 -3.62 -10.53
C ARG A 403 -4.94 -3.22 -11.56
N TRP A 404 -5.08 -1.92 -11.86
CA TRP A 404 -5.98 -1.45 -12.91
C TRP A 404 -5.48 -1.85 -14.31
N TYR A 405 -4.17 -1.86 -14.57
CA TYR A 405 -3.62 -2.42 -15.81
C TYR A 405 -4.04 -3.88 -16.01
N ALA A 406 -3.94 -4.71 -14.97
CA ALA A 406 -4.33 -6.12 -15.07
C ALA A 406 -5.83 -6.33 -15.37
N VAL A 407 -6.67 -5.34 -15.07
CA VAL A 407 -8.11 -5.34 -15.38
C VAL A 407 -8.40 -4.78 -16.76
N SER A 408 -7.83 -3.62 -17.08
CA SER A 408 -8.16 -2.82 -18.26
C SER A 408 -7.34 -3.15 -19.51
N GLY A 409 -6.14 -3.73 -19.34
CA GLY A 409 -5.16 -3.92 -20.41
C GLY A 409 -4.47 -2.63 -20.87
N ASP A 410 -4.71 -1.49 -20.22
CA ASP A 410 -4.13 -0.20 -20.62
C ASP A 410 -2.66 -0.08 -20.14
N GLU A 411 -1.74 -0.31 -21.07
CA GLU A 411 -0.28 -0.25 -20.86
C GLU A 411 0.21 1.09 -20.28
N ALA A 412 -0.55 2.19 -20.44
CA ALA A 412 -0.18 3.46 -19.82
C ALA A 412 -0.19 3.38 -18.29
N TYR A 413 -1.08 2.58 -17.69
CA TYR A 413 -1.08 2.36 -16.25
C TYR A 413 0.06 1.44 -15.79
N LYS A 414 0.44 0.46 -16.62
CA LYS A 414 1.64 -0.35 -16.35
C LYS A 414 2.90 0.50 -16.32
N GLU A 415 3.06 1.39 -17.29
CA GLU A 415 4.19 2.32 -17.34
C GLU A 415 4.21 3.25 -16.12
N LYS A 416 3.08 3.87 -15.77
CA LYS A 416 2.96 4.71 -14.56
C LYS A 416 3.38 3.95 -13.30
N ALA A 417 2.89 2.72 -13.13
CA ALA A 417 3.23 1.87 -12.00
C ALA A 417 4.72 1.53 -11.98
N TYR A 418 5.27 1.10 -13.12
CA TYR A 418 6.68 0.71 -13.24
C TYR A 418 7.62 1.85 -12.85
N ARG A 419 7.41 3.07 -13.38
CA ARG A 419 8.28 4.21 -13.06
C ARG A 419 8.17 4.64 -11.60
N SER A 420 6.96 4.61 -11.06
CA SER A 420 6.70 5.01 -9.68
C SER A 420 7.33 4.01 -8.69
N LEU A 421 7.20 2.70 -8.91
CA LEU A 421 7.90 1.70 -8.08
C LEU A 421 9.41 1.77 -8.25
N ASN A 422 9.92 1.99 -9.47
CA ASN A 422 11.36 2.18 -9.68
C ASN A 422 11.88 3.35 -8.85
N TRP A 423 11.18 4.49 -8.82
CA TRP A 423 11.54 5.61 -7.95
C TRP A 423 11.55 5.22 -6.47
N VAL A 424 10.55 4.46 -6.01
CA VAL A 424 10.49 3.94 -4.63
C VAL A 424 11.69 3.04 -4.30
N THR A 425 12.25 2.29 -5.26
CA THR A 425 13.44 1.46 -4.98
C THR A 425 14.66 2.27 -4.54
N TYR A 426 14.74 3.54 -4.93
CA TYR A 426 15.83 4.43 -4.51
C TYR A 426 15.59 5.00 -3.10
N CYS A 427 14.41 4.83 -2.51
CA CYS A 427 14.04 5.41 -1.21
C CYS A 427 14.60 4.62 -0.01
N ASN A 428 15.67 3.84 -0.19
CA ASN A 428 16.49 3.33 0.91
C ASN A 428 17.95 3.24 0.48
N ASN A 429 18.89 3.31 1.43
CA ASN A 429 20.30 3.01 1.16
C ASN A 429 20.55 1.49 1.02
N SER A 430 21.79 1.08 0.70
CA SER A 430 22.15 -0.34 0.56
C SER A 430 22.05 -1.17 1.86
N ALA A 431 21.86 -0.55 3.02
CA ALA A 431 21.59 -1.23 4.29
C ALA A 431 20.08 -1.42 4.56
N GLY A 432 19.20 -0.86 3.73
CA GLY A 432 17.75 -0.88 3.92
C GLY A 432 17.20 0.22 4.83
N GLN A 433 18.03 1.20 5.18
CA GLN A 433 17.57 2.41 5.87
C GLN A 433 16.76 3.26 4.91
N ALA A 434 15.55 3.62 5.31
CA ALA A 434 14.60 4.39 4.53
C ALA A 434 14.97 5.86 4.34
N PHE A 435 14.50 6.42 3.24
CA PHE A 435 14.34 7.86 2.99
C PHE A 435 12.89 8.09 2.52
N GLU A 436 11.99 8.42 3.45
CA GLU A 436 10.55 8.51 3.21
C GLU A 436 10.21 9.61 2.19
N SER A 437 10.79 10.80 2.39
CA SER A 437 10.54 12.00 1.59
C SER A 437 11.83 12.48 0.93
N PRO A 438 12.38 11.73 -0.03
CA PRO A 438 13.75 11.93 -0.50
C PRO A 438 13.99 13.19 -1.34
N VAL A 439 12.92 13.86 -1.76
CA VAL A 439 12.97 15.14 -2.48
C VAL A 439 12.63 16.32 -1.57
N SER A 440 12.46 16.06 -0.28
CA SER A 440 11.99 17.00 0.72
C SER A 440 13.04 17.19 1.80
N LYS A 441 13.00 18.33 2.49
CA LYS A 441 13.98 18.68 3.52
C LYS A 441 13.39 18.49 4.91
N ASP A 442 14.23 18.05 5.85
CA ASP A 442 13.93 17.98 7.29
C ASP A 442 12.74 17.09 7.69
N VAL A 443 12.38 16.13 6.84
CA VAL A 443 11.33 15.14 7.12
C VAL A 443 11.93 13.90 7.79
N SER A 444 11.29 13.44 8.86
CA SER A 444 11.67 12.20 9.56
C SER A 444 11.25 10.98 8.76
N ASN A 445 11.80 9.80 9.07
CA ASN A 445 11.42 8.55 8.39
C ASN A 445 10.53 7.71 9.30
N TRP A 446 9.25 7.61 8.97
CA TRP A 446 8.25 6.93 9.78
C TRP A 446 8.34 5.41 9.64
N TRP A 447 8.26 4.72 10.78
CA TRP A 447 8.34 3.26 10.84
C TRP A 447 7.13 2.62 10.15
N SER A 448 5.91 3.14 10.37
CA SER A 448 4.68 2.72 9.68
C SER A 448 4.86 2.76 8.17
N ASP A 449 5.37 3.88 7.68
CA ASP A 449 5.31 4.25 6.26
C ASP A 449 6.38 3.52 5.48
N CYS A 450 7.61 3.62 5.97
CA CYS A 450 8.80 3.10 5.32
C CYS A 450 8.91 1.57 5.34
N TYR A 451 8.33 0.90 6.36
CA TYR A 451 8.53 -0.54 6.60
C TYR A 451 7.21 -1.34 6.67
N GLY A 452 6.10 -0.66 6.92
CA GLY A 452 4.75 -1.21 6.80
C GLY A 452 4.14 -0.90 5.43
N GLU A 453 3.73 0.36 5.23
CA GLU A 453 2.90 0.82 4.11
C GLU A 453 3.55 0.70 2.74
N GLY A 454 4.75 1.25 2.55
CA GLY A 454 5.41 1.29 1.24
C GLY A 454 5.69 -0.12 0.71
N PRO A 455 6.43 -0.97 1.46
CA PRO A 455 6.79 -2.31 0.99
C PRO A 455 5.59 -3.21 0.67
N ARG A 456 4.49 -3.15 1.43
CA ARG A 456 3.31 -4.01 1.18
C ARG A 456 2.64 -3.73 -0.18
N MET A 457 2.86 -2.56 -0.79
CA MET A 457 2.23 -2.20 -2.07
C MET A 457 2.86 -2.92 -3.28
N PHE A 458 4.05 -3.50 -3.12
CA PHE A 458 4.68 -4.29 -4.19
C PHE A 458 3.93 -5.60 -4.49
N TYR A 459 3.26 -6.19 -3.49
CA TYR A 459 2.57 -7.47 -3.65
C TYR A 459 1.32 -7.39 -4.54
N PRO A 460 0.41 -6.39 -4.37
CA PRO A 460 -0.63 -6.14 -5.37
C PRO A 460 -0.06 -5.85 -6.77
N ALA A 461 1.08 -5.17 -6.88
CA ALA A 461 1.73 -4.93 -8.16
C ALA A 461 2.26 -6.23 -8.81
N PHE A 462 2.84 -7.14 -8.02
CA PHE A 462 3.24 -8.48 -8.49
C PHE A 462 2.03 -9.33 -8.91
N ALA A 463 0.91 -9.23 -8.19
CA ALA A 463 -0.33 -9.91 -8.58
C ALA A 463 -0.81 -9.50 -9.98
N ALA A 464 -0.59 -8.23 -10.33
CA ALA A 464 -0.91 -7.67 -11.63
C ALA A 464 0.14 -8.01 -12.71
N VAL A 465 1.42 -7.85 -12.38
CA VAL A 465 2.56 -8.00 -13.31
C VAL A 465 3.57 -8.98 -12.71
N PRO A 466 3.34 -10.30 -12.82
CA PRO A 466 4.19 -11.32 -12.19
C PRO A 466 5.63 -11.32 -12.75
N GLU A 467 5.84 -10.76 -13.94
CA GLU A 467 7.15 -10.53 -14.55
C GLU A 467 8.09 -9.68 -13.69
N TRP A 468 7.54 -8.85 -12.78
CA TRP A 468 8.30 -7.99 -11.87
C TRP A 468 8.82 -8.69 -10.61
N ALA A 469 8.37 -9.91 -10.34
CA ALA A 469 8.99 -10.80 -9.36
C ALA A 469 10.24 -11.47 -9.97
N PRO A 470 11.20 -11.93 -9.16
CA PRO A 470 12.47 -12.47 -9.67
C PRO A 470 12.24 -13.72 -10.54
N PRO A 471 12.91 -13.83 -11.71
CA PRO A 471 12.81 -15.01 -12.54
C PRO A 471 13.51 -16.20 -11.91
N ARG A 472 13.09 -17.41 -12.30
CA ARG A 472 13.63 -18.69 -11.83
C ARG A 472 13.49 -18.93 -10.33
N GLU A 473 12.59 -18.19 -9.68
CA GLU A 473 12.25 -18.35 -8.27
C GLU A 473 10.74 -18.62 -8.11
N ASN A 474 10.38 -19.29 -7.02
CA ASN A 474 9.01 -19.66 -6.69
C ASN A 474 8.49 -18.71 -5.60
N HIS A 475 7.40 -18.00 -5.87
CA HIS A 475 6.81 -17.06 -4.91
C HIS A 475 5.30 -17.03 -5.00
N ILE A 476 4.64 -17.07 -3.84
CA ILE A 476 3.27 -16.56 -3.67
C ILE A 476 3.37 -15.03 -3.67
N LEU A 477 2.95 -14.43 -4.78
CA LEU A 477 3.05 -13.00 -5.05
C LEU A 477 2.03 -12.18 -4.25
N TYR A 478 0.82 -12.71 -4.09
CA TYR A 478 -0.25 -12.03 -3.36
C TYR A 478 -1.35 -12.99 -2.94
N SER A 479 -1.91 -12.71 -1.76
CA SER A 479 -3.20 -13.22 -1.28
C SER A 479 -3.83 -12.12 -0.43
N GLU A 480 -5.14 -11.89 -0.60
CA GLU A 480 -5.89 -10.97 0.27
C GLU A 480 -6.02 -11.55 1.69
N GLY A 481 -6.32 -12.85 1.76
CA GLY A 481 -6.44 -13.61 2.99
C GLY A 481 -5.12 -13.92 3.69
N VAL A 482 -5.23 -14.51 4.88
CA VAL A 482 -4.06 -14.98 5.66
C VAL A 482 -3.68 -16.39 5.21
N LEU A 483 -2.38 -16.62 4.99
CA LEU A 483 -1.83 -17.93 4.68
C LEU A 483 -1.05 -18.48 5.89
N LYS A 484 -1.08 -19.80 6.05
CA LYS A 484 -0.35 -20.57 7.07
C LYS A 484 0.49 -21.65 6.40
N ASN A 485 1.44 -22.20 7.16
CA ASN A 485 2.27 -23.35 6.75
C ASN A 485 2.85 -23.17 5.34
N VAL A 486 3.33 -21.97 5.04
CA VAL A 486 3.92 -21.66 3.74
C VAL A 486 5.28 -22.33 3.70
N SER A 487 5.48 -23.21 2.73
CA SER A 487 6.75 -23.88 2.52
C SER A 487 7.11 -23.94 1.05
N TYR A 488 8.38 -23.70 0.77
CA TYR A 488 8.98 -23.80 -0.55
C TYR A 488 10.00 -24.94 -0.55
N ALA A 489 9.89 -25.82 -1.54
CA ALA A 489 10.86 -26.86 -1.83
C ALA A 489 11.14 -26.88 -3.35
N GLU A 490 12.11 -27.69 -3.77
CA GLU A 490 12.40 -27.84 -5.20
C GLU A 490 11.19 -28.42 -5.94
N GLY A 491 10.63 -27.66 -6.88
CA GLY A 491 9.44 -28.07 -7.64
C GLY A 491 8.16 -28.18 -6.82
N GLU A 492 8.13 -27.71 -5.57
CA GLU A 492 6.96 -27.84 -4.71
C GLU A 492 6.69 -26.59 -3.86
N ILE A 493 5.42 -26.21 -3.78
CA ILE A 493 4.94 -25.15 -2.88
C ILE A 493 3.73 -25.69 -2.13
N GLN A 494 3.70 -25.49 -0.82
CA GLN A 494 2.55 -25.80 0.02
C GLN A 494 2.17 -24.60 0.87
N TYR A 495 0.87 -24.43 1.10
CA TYR A 495 0.33 -23.42 2.01
C TYR A 495 -1.10 -23.78 2.40
N THR A 496 -1.58 -23.20 3.50
CA THR A 496 -2.96 -23.34 3.98
C THR A 496 -3.60 -21.96 4.12
N PRO A 497 -4.52 -21.59 3.23
CA PRO A 497 -5.33 -20.38 3.38
C PRO A 497 -6.32 -20.52 4.53
N THR A 498 -6.57 -19.41 5.23
CA THR A 498 -7.51 -19.37 6.35
C THR A 498 -8.95 -19.09 5.92
N ASP A 499 -9.13 -18.43 4.78
CA ASP A 499 -10.45 -18.14 4.22
C ASP A 499 -10.95 -19.28 3.33
N GLU A 500 -12.26 -19.53 3.36
CA GLU A 500 -12.90 -20.56 2.55
C GLU A 500 -12.72 -20.29 1.05
N ALA A 501 -13.07 -19.09 0.59
CA ALA A 501 -12.89 -18.69 -0.79
C ALA A 501 -11.83 -17.61 -0.90
N GLY A 502 -11.08 -17.62 -2.01
CA GLY A 502 -10.00 -16.67 -2.23
C GLY A 502 -9.27 -16.91 -3.55
N THR A 503 -8.40 -15.98 -3.89
CA THR A 503 -7.51 -16.09 -5.05
C THR A 503 -6.07 -15.86 -4.62
N GLU A 504 -5.20 -16.83 -4.92
CA GLU A 504 -3.75 -16.67 -4.74
C GLU A 504 -3.08 -16.45 -6.09
N TYR A 505 -2.08 -15.57 -6.10
CA TYR A 505 -1.29 -15.19 -7.27
C TYR A 505 0.14 -15.65 -7.05
N LEU A 506 0.72 -16.36 -8.01
CA LEU A 506 2.04 -16.97 -7.88
C LEU A 506 2.89 -16.77 -9.15
N ARG A 507 4.20 -16.74 -8.95
CA ARG A 507 5.21 -17.01 -9.97
C ARG A 507 5.91 -18.32 -9.63
N LEU A 508 6.02 -19.21 -10.60
CA LEU A 508 6.68 -20.51 -10.48
C LEU A 508 7.84 -20.59 -11.46
N ALA A 509 8.94 -21.21 -11.05
CA ALA A 509 10.10 -21.53 -11.87
C ALA A 509 9.95 -22.85 -12.64
N PHE A 510 8.75 -23.40 -12.66
CA PHE A 510 8.40 -24.68 -13.28
C PHE A 510 6.94 -24.69 -13.73
N ALA A 511 6.64 -25.55 -14.71
CA ALA A 511 5.26 -25.84 -15.09
C ALA A 511 4.68 -26.84 -14.08
N PRO A 512 3.61 -26.50 -13.32
CA PRO A 512 3.06 -27.42 -12.34
C PRO A 512 2.43 -28.63 -13.04
N SER A 513 2.87 -29.83 -12.65
CA SER A 513 2.28 -31.11 -13.03
C SER A 513 0.91 -31.32 -12.38
N CYS A 514 0.70 -30.78 -11.18
CA CYS A 514 -0.54 -30.86 -10.44
C CYS A 514 -0.68 -29.73 -9.41
N ILE A 515 -1.89 -29.16 -9.31
CA ILE A 515 -2.29 -28.30 -8.20
C ILE A 515 -3.44 -28.99 -7.49
N THR A 516 -3.35 -29.15 -6.17
CA THR A 516 -4.39 -29.80 -5.37
C THR A 516 -4.90 -28.89 -4.26
N LEU A 517 -6.17 -29.07 -3.89
CA LEU A 517 -6.82 -28.48 -2.73
C LEU A 517 -7.41 -29.61 -1.88
N LYS A 518 -6.92 -29.79 -0.65
CA LYS A 518 -7.18 -30.98 0.19
C LYS A 518 -6.90 -32.30 -0.56
N GLY A 519 -5.81 -32.35 -1.32
CA GLY A 519 -5.45 -33.51 -2.16
C GLY A 519 -6.33 -33.71 -3.40
N ILE A 520 -7.38 -32.92 -3.61
CA ILE A 520 -8.22 -32.99 -4.81
C ILE A 520 -7.60 -32.09 -5.88
N LYS A 521 -7.31 -32.66 -7.05
CA LYS A 521 -6.76 -31.93 -8.19
C LYS A 521 -7.69 -30.80 -8.65
N LEU A 522 -7.13 -29.61 -8.77
CA LEU A 522 -7.79 -28.45 -9.38
C LEU A 522 -7.66 -28.54 -10.91
N SER A 523 -8.69 -28.08 -11.61
CA SER A 523 -8.68 -28.04 -13.07
C SER A 523 -7.97 -26.78 -13.58
N LEU A 524 -7.16 -26.94 -14.63
CA LEU A 524 -6.69 -25.82 -15.44
C LEU A 524 -7.90 -25.18 -16.18
N ARG A 525 -7.97 -23.86 -16.18
CA ARG A 525 -9.05 -23.08 -16.78
C ARG A 525 -8.52 -21.95 -17.65
N SER A 526 -9.39 -21.44 -18.53
CA SER A 526 -9.15 -20.20 -19.29
C SER A 526 -9.43 -18.93 -18.47
N ASP A 527 -10.33 -19.00 -17.49
CA ASP A 527 -10.66 -17.93 -16.55
C ASP A 527 -10.92 -18.46 -15.13
N LEU A 528 -11.03 -17.55 -14.15
CA LEU A 528 -11.26 -17.88 -12.74
C LEU A 528 -12.70 -17.60 -12.28
N LYS A 529 -13.70 -17.74 -13.15
CA LYS A 529 -15.11 -17.60 -12.75
C LYS A 529 -15.61 -18.74 -11.85
N ALA A 530 -14.87 -19.83 -11.73
CA ALA A 530 -15.13 -20.96 -10.84
C ALA A 530 -13.82 -21.56 -10.32
N GLU A 531 -13.90 -22.47 -9.32
CA GLU A 531 -12.74 -23.14 -8.72
C GLU A 531 -11.84 -23.81 -9.77
N GLY A 532 -10.53 -23.62 -9.62
CA GLY A 532 -9.50 -24.07 -10.55
C GLY A 532 -8.30 -23.12 -10.57
N TYR A 533 -7.46 -23.24 -11.59
CA TYR A 533 -6.32 -22.34 -11.76
C TYR A 533 -6.11 -21.94 -13.21
N THR A 534 -5.48 -20.79 -13.44
CA THR A 534 -4.95 -20.39 -14.75
C THR A 534 -3.43 -20.50 -14.74
N LEU A 535 -2.85 -20.72 -15.92
CA LEU A 535 -1.42 -20.87 -16.12
C LEU A 535 -0.99 -20.04 -17.34
N ARG A 536 -0.02 -19.14 -17.17
CA ARG A 536 0.56 -18.34 -18.25
C ARG A 536 2.06 -18.51 -18.29
N ASN A 537 2.60 -18.95 -19.43
CA ASN A 537 4.03 -19.05 -19.65
C ASN A 537 4.64 -17.64 -19.71
N LEU A 538 5.68 -17.38 -18.91
CA LEU A 538 6.41 -16.11 -18.85
C LEU A 538 7.72 -16.15 -19.65
N GLY A 539 8.07 -17.30 -20.24
CA GLY A 539 9.34 -17.56 -20.90
C GLY A 539 10.37 -18.17 -19.93
N SER A 540 11.45 -18.72 -20.49
CA SER A 540 12.61 -19.22 -19.73
C SER A 540 12.28 -20.20 -18.60
N GLY A 541 11.19 -20.98 -18.72
CA GLY A 541 10.75 -21.95 -17.73
C GLY A 541 9.89 -21.38 -16.59
N ASP A 542 9.60 -20.08 -16.59
CA ASP A 542 8.76 -19.44 -15.57
C ASP A 542 7.28 -19.39 -15.97
N TYR A 543 6.41 -19.43 -14.97
CA TYR A 543 4.97 -19.43 -15.13
C TYR A 543 4.28 -18.52 -14.11
N ALA A 544 3.31 -17.74 -14.56
CA ALA A 544 2.36 -17.10 -13.68
C ALA A 544 1.16 -18.04 -13.45
N VAL A 545 0.80 -18.23 -12.19
CA VAL A 545 -0.34 -19.04 -11.78
C VAL A 545 -1.29 -18.19 -10.95
N LYS A 546 -2.58 -18.31 -11.23
CA LYS A 546 -3.63 -17.77 -10.36
C LYS A 546 -4.54 -18.92 -9.94
N ILE A 547 -4.74 -19.12 -8.65
CA ILE A 547 -5.53 -20.22 -8.08
C ILE A 547 -6.79 -19.63 -7.46
N ARG A 548 -7.98 -20.01 -7.95
CA ARG A 548 -9.26 -19.66 -7.34
C ARG A 548 -9.78 -20.83 -6.53
N ARG A 549 -10.04 -20.58 -5.25
CA ARG A 549 -10.65 -21.54 -4.33
C ARG A 549 -12.06 -21.11 -3.97
N MET A 550 -12.93 -22.08 -3.74
CA MET A 550 -14.28 -21.89 -3.21
C MET A 550 -14.49 -22.64 -1.88
N ARG A 551 -13.43 -23.26 -1.35
CA ARG A 551 -13.41 -23.98 -0.09
C ARG A 551 -12.04 -23.89 0.57
N ALA A 552 -12.02 -23.92 1.91
CA ALA A 552 -10.79 -23.89 2.70
C ALA A 552 -9.98 -25.18 2.48
N GLY A 553 -8.69 -25.18 2.80
CA GLY A 553 -7.87 -26.39 2.80
C GLY A 553 -6.44 -26.16 2.33
N GLU A 554 -5.56 -27.09 2.64
CA GLU A 554 -4.18 -27.08 2.15
C GLU A 554 -4.15 -27.10 0.62
N VAL A 555 -3.32 -26.22 0.06
CA VAL A 555 -2.95 -26.19 -1.34
C VAL A 555 -1.55 -26.74 -1.49
N ALA A 556 -1.38 -27.69 -2.42
CA ALA A 556 -0.07 -28.20 -2.81
C ALA A 556 0.10 -28.08 -4.33
N ILE A 557 1.24 -27.54 -4.74
CA ILE A 557 1.65 -27.31 -6.13
C ILE A 557 2.89 -28.16 -6.38
N ARG A 558 2.84 -29.01 -7.41
CA ARG A 558 3.92 -29.90 -7.89
C ARG A 558 3.95 -29.91 -9.40
#